data_AF-A0A6V7TQC4-F1
#
_entry.id   AF-A0A6V7TQC4-F1
#
_cell.length_a   1.000
_cell.length_b   1.000
_cell.length_c   1.000
_cell.angle_alpha   90.00
_cell.angle_beta   90.00
_cell.angle_gamma   90.00
#
_symmetry.space_group_name_H-M   'P 1'
#
loop_
_entity.id
_entity.type
_entity.pdbx_description
1 polymer ?
#
loop_
_entity_poly.entity_id
_entity_poly.type
_entity_poly.pdbx_seq_one_letter_code
_entity_poly.pdbx_strand_id
1 'polypeptide(L)'
;MTELLLDPSIRTWVFVPIVIITFLVGILRHYIFLLFLGKKKGDLQSVKDGHLLMKARLLRENGRFLPSNSFGMRKHWLADEQNGQLLKRVEKQSSQPNPAFDPSMMTEMLKGNMLNMIPMIFIGGWINWTFSGFVTTKVPFPLTLRFKPMLQRGVDLMSLDAAWVSSASWYF
;
A
#
# COMPACT_ATOMS: atom_id res chain seq x y z
N MET A 1 15.17 -36.97 -1.06
CA MET A 1 14.31 -36.07 -1.86
C MET A 1 13.29 -36.93 -2.57
N THR A 2 12.08 -37.04 -2.04
CA THR A 2 10.99 -37.74 -2.72
C THR A 2 10.50 -36.85 -3.86
N GLU A 3 10.79 -37.25 -5.09
CA GLU A 3 10.20 -36.63 -6.27
C GLU A 3 8.77 -37.18 -6.40
N LEU A 4 7.77 -36.34 -6.11
CA LEU A 4 6.39 -36.70 -6.39
C LEU A 4 6.10 -36.44 -7.86
N LEU A 5 5.56 -37.45 -8.54
CA LEU A 5 4.93 -37.28 -9.84
C LEU A 5 3.53 -36.71 -9.60
N LEU A 6 3.34 -35.44 -9.97
CA LEU A 6 2.03 -34.79 -9.93
C LEU A 6 1.26 -35.06 -11.22
N ASP A 7 -0.07 -35.16 -11.12
CA ASP A 7 -0.94 -35.25 -12.28
C ASP A 7 -0.80 -34.00 -13.15
N PRO A 8 -0.45 -34.14 -14.45
CA PRO A 8 -0.39 -33.02 -15.39
C PRO A 8 -1.68 -32.20 -15.48
N SER A 9 -2.83 -32.79 -15.12
CA SER A 9 -4.13 -32.11 -15.08
C SER A 9 -4.15 -30.95 -14.08
N ILE A 10 -3.44 -31.05 -12.95
CA ILE A 10 -3.34 -29.99 -11.93
C ILE A 10 -2.76 -28.70 -12.55
N ARG A 11 -1.78 -28.82 -13.46
CA ARG A 11 -1.21 -27.67 -14.15
C ARG A 11 -2.24 -26.92 -14.99
N THR A 12 -3.14 -27.63 -15.66
CA THR A 12 -4.08 -26.99 -16.58
C THR A 12 -5.33 -26.50 -15.86
N TRP A 13 -5.82 -27.25 -14.88
CA TRP A 13 -7.08 -26.98 -14.19
C TRP A 13 -6.96 -26.18 -12.90
N VAL A 14 -5.74 -26.03 -12.36
CA VAL A 14 -5.51 -25.28 -11.11
C VAL A 14 -4.65 -24.05 -11.37
N PHE A 15 -3.48 -24.20 -12.01
CA PHE A 15 -2.59 -23.04 -12.23
C PHE A 15 -3.18 -22.02 -13.18
N VAL A 16 -3.61 -22.44 -14.38
CA VAL A 16 -4.11 -21.52 -15.40
C VAL A 16 -5.32 -20.72 -14.88
N PRO A 17 -6.34 -21.35 -14.24
CA PRO A 17 -7.44 -20.60 -13.65
C PRO A 17 -7.01 -19.66 -12.52
N ILE A 18 -6.11 -20.09 -11.61
CA ILE A 18 -5.63 -19.22 -10.54
C ILE A 18 -4.96 -17.97 -11.11
N VAL A 19 -4.07 -18.11 -12.11
CA VAL A 19 -3.38 -16.99 -12.76
C VAL A 19 -4.36 -16.04 -13.46
N ILE A 20 -5.36 -16.58 -14.17
CA ILE A 20 -6.36 -15.75 -14.85
C ILE A 20 -7.20 -14.98 -13.82
N ILE A 21 -7.65 -15.65 -12.76
CA ILE A 21 -8.47 -15.04 -11.71
C ILE A 21 -7.68 -13.96 -10.96
N THR A 22 -6.43 -14.22 -10.58
CA THR A 22 -5.59 -13.22 -9.90
C THR A 22 -5.38 -11.98 -10.77
N PHE A 23 -5.14 -12.18 -12.05
CA PHE A 23 -4.94 -11.09 -13.00
C PHE A 23 -6.21 -10.25 -13.20
N LEU A 24 -7.36 -10.90 -13.46
CA LEU A 24 -8.63 -10.21 -13.64
C LEU A 24 -9.06 -9.46 -12.38
N VAL A 25 -8.87 -10.05 -11.20
CA VAL A 25 -9.19 -9.36 -9.95
C VAL A 25 -8.22 -8.21 -9.68
N GLY A 26 -6.94 -8.33 -10.08
CA GLY A 26 -5.99 -7.22 -10.04
C GLY A 26 -6.46 -6.01 -10.87
N ILE A 27 -6.94 -6.27 -12.08
CA ILE A 27 -7.52 -5.24 -12.97
C ILE A 27 -8.78 -4.63 -12.34
N LEU A 28 -9.70 -5.47 -11.87
CA LEU A 28 -10.94 -5.01 -11.25
C LEU A 28 -10.68 -4.17 -10.00
N ARG A 29 -9.74 -4.59 -9.14
CA ARG A 29 -9.28 -3.82 -7.98
C ARG A 29 -8.73 -2.47 -8.39
N HIS A 30 -7.93 -2.40 -9.45
CA HIS A 30 -7.38 -1.14 -9.94
C HIS A 30 -8.50 -0.15 -10.32
N TYR A 31 -9.49 -0.61 -11.09
CA TYR A 31 -10.62 0.25 -11.48
C TYR A 31 -11.50 0.63 -10.29
N ILE A 32 -11.77 -0.29 -9.38
CA ILE A 32 -12.48 0.01 -8.12
C ILE A 32 -11.73 1.09 -7.33
N PHE A 33 -10.41 0.96 -7.20
CA PHE A 33 -9.60 1.95 -6.50
C PHE A 33 -9.70 3.33 -7.16
N LEU A 34 -9.67 3.41 -8.50
CA LEU A 34 -9.86 4.68 -9.22
C LEU A 34 -11.25 5.28 -8.95
N LEU A 35 -12.30 4.46 -8.87
CA LEU A 35 -13.66 4.93 -8.53
C LEU A 35 -13.75 5.43 -7.08
N PHE A 36 -13.04 4.80 -6.14
CA PHE A 36 -12.98 5.22 -4.74
C PHE A 36 -11.98 6.35 -4.48
N LEU A 37 -11.16 6.72 -5.45
CA LEU A 37 -10.21 7.82 -5.36
C LEU A 37 -10.95 9.16 -5.44
N GLY A 38 -11.71 9.48 -4.39
CA GLY A 38 -12.33 10.78 -4.21
C GLY A 38 -11.26 11.86 -4.07
N LYS A 39 -11.41 12.98 -4.78
CA LYS A 39 -10.59 14.17 -4.53
C LYS A 39 -11.00 14.73 -3.17
N LYS A 40 -10.16 14.52 -2.15
CA LYS A 40 -10.33 15.22 -0.87
C LYS A 40 -10.30 16.73 -1.15
N LYS A 41 -11.32 17.45 -0.69
CA LYS A 41 -11.26 18.92 -0.66
C LYS A 41 -10.25 19.28 0.42
N GLY A 42 -9.03 19.65 0.01
CA GLY A 42 -8.01 20.14 0.92
C GLY A 42 -8.54 21.36 1.66
N ASP A 43 -8.22 21.45 2.95
CA ASP A 43 -8.49 22.65 3.73
C ASP A 43 -7.83 23.86 3.06
N LEU A 44 -8.63 24.90 2.84
CA LEU A 44 -8.23 26.14 2.16
C LEU A 44 -7.05 26.80 2.87
N GLN A 45 -7.00 26.73 4.19
CA GLN A 45 -5.92 27.30 4.98
C GLN A 45 -4.63 26.50 4.82
N SER A 46 -4.71 25.17 4.90
CA SER A 46 -3.58 24.27 4.63
C SER A 46 -2.99 24.44 3.23
N VAL A 47 -3.83 24.68 2.20
CA VAL A 47 -3.35 24.95 0.83
C VAL A 47 -2.66 26.32 0.74
N LYS A 48 -3.20 27.35 1.39
CA LYS A 48 -2.58 28.68 1.45
C LYS A 48 -1.20 28.61 2.12
N ASP A 49 -1.08 27.88 3.22
CA ASP A 49 0.19 27.68 3.92
C ASP A 49 1.19 26.92 3.05
N GLY A 50 0.74 25.89 2.32
CA GLY A 50 1.57 25.16 1.37
C GLY A 50 2.13 26.06 0.26
N HIS A 51 1.29 26.91 -0.33
CA HIS A 51 1.72 27.90 -1.32
C HIS A 51 2.68 28.94 -0.73
N LEU A 52 2.46 29.39 0.50
CA LEU A 52 3.35 30.32 1.19
C LEU A 52 4.76 29.73 1.37
N LEU A 53 4.84 28.48 1.84
CA LEU A 53 6.10 27.76 1.99
C LEU A 53 6.81 27.54 0.65
N MET A 54 6.05 27.18 -0.38
CA MET A 54 6.58 27.02 -1.74
C MET A 54 7.13 28.35 -2.29
N LYS A 55 6.43 29.46 -2.04
CA LYS A 55 6.90 30.81 -2.40
C LYS A 55 8.19 31.19 -1.67
N ALA A 56 8.29 30.88 -0.37
CA ALA A 56 9.51 31.12 0.41
C ALA A 56 10.69 30.26 -0.11
N ARG A 57 10.44 28.99 -0.44
CA ARG A 57 11.42 28.09 -1.05
C ARG A 57 11.92 28.63 -2.39
N LEU A 58 11.01 29.01 -3.28
CA LEU A 58 11.34 29.59 -4.59
C LEU A 58 12.12 30.90 -4.45
N LEU A 59 11.76 31.76 -3.49
CA LEU A 59 12.50 32.99 -3.23
C LEU A 59 13.93 32.70 -2.74
N ARG A 60 14.13 31.65 -1.93
CA ARG A 60 15.45 31.25 -1.44
C ARG A 60 16.31 30.63 -2.54
N GLU A 61 15.73 29.75 -3.36
CA GLU A 61 16.45 29.03 -4.42
C GLU A 61 16.72 29.93 -5.64
N ASN A 62 15.72 30.70 -6.08
CA ASN A 62 15.76 31.50 -7.31
C ASN A 62 15.84 33.02 -7.05
N GLY A 63 16.12 33.45 -5.81
CA GLY A 63 16.19 34.87 -5.44
C GLY A 63 17.28 35.66 -6.17
N ARG A 64 18.28 34.98 -6.74
CA ARG A 64 19.41 35.59 -7.45
C ARG A 64 19.02 36.26 -8.77
N PHE A 65 17.86 35.92 -9.34
CA PHE A 65 17.35 36.53 -10.58
C PHE A 65 16.57 37.82 -10.34
N LEU A 66 16.38 38.23 -9.09
CA LEU A 66 15.62 39.43 -8.72
C LEU A 66 16.57 40.58 -8.39
N PRO A 67 16.19 41.83 -8.69
CA PRO A 67 16.90 43.00 -8.18
C PRO A 67 16.99 42.99 -6.66
N SER A 68 18.12 43.42 -6.10
CA SER A 68 18.40 43.37 -4.66
C SER A 68 17.31 44.01 -3.80
N ASN A 69 16.73 45.13 -4.25
CA ASN A 69 15.64 45.81 -3.57
C ASN A 69 14.34 44.97 -3.55
N SER A 70 14.00 44.34 -4.67
CA SER A 70 12.79 43.50 -4.77
C SER A 70 12.93 42.21 -3.97
N PHE A 71 14.13 41.63 -3.90
CA PHE A 71 14.42 40.49 -3.04
C PHE A 71 14.30 40.86 -1.56
N GLY A 72 14.90 41.99 -1.15
CA GLY A 72 14.84 42.51 0.22
C GLY A 72 13.39 42.74 0.70
N MET A 73 12.57 43.39 -0.12
CA MET A 73 11.15 43.64 0.19
C MET A 73 10.35 42.34 0.39
N ARG A 74 10.57 41.33 -0.46
CA ARG A 74 9.87 40.04 -0.38
C ARG A 74 10.36 39.19 0.79
N LYS A 75 11.66 39.25 1.10
CA LYS A 75 12.25 38.62 2.29
C LYS A 75 11.66 39.24 3.55
N HIS A 76 11.58 40.57 3.62
CA HIS A 76 10.98 41.28 4.75
C HIS A 76 9.50 40.88 4.93
N TRP A 77 8.70 40.91 3.87
CA TRP A 77 7.29 40.50 3.96
C TRP A 77 7.07 39.05 4.46
N LEU A 78 7.99 38.13 4.15
CA LEU A 78 7.91 36.74 4.60
C LEU A 78 8.43 36.54 6.03
N ALA A 79 9.55 37.17 6.38
CA ALA A 79 10.38 36.83 7.54
C ALA A 79 10.54 37.97 8.57
N ASP A 80 9.74 39.03 8.47
CA ASP A 80 9.72 40.13 9.46
C ASP A 80 9.30 39.66 10.85
N GLU A 81 9.98 40.14 11.90
CA GLU A 81 9.84 39.66 13.28
C GLU A 81 8.47 39.94 13.89
N GLN A 82 7.82 41.04 13.50
CA GLN A 82 6.52 41.44 14.05
C GLN A 82 5.33 41.03 13.16
N ASN A 83 5.48 41.12 11.83
CA ASN A 83 4.37 40.90 10.89
C ASN A 83 4.63 39.83 9.81
N GLY A 84 5.75 39.13 9.86
CA GLY A 84 6.14 38.13 8.86
C GLY A 84 5.09 37.04 8.72
N GLN A 85 4.64 36.77 7.48
CA GLN A 85 3.62 35.74 7.25
C GLN A 85 4.07 34.33 7.65
N LEU A 86 5.38 34.05 7.69
CA LEU A 86 5.93 32.79 8.19
C LEU A 86 5.96 32.70 9.72
N LEU A 87 6.06 33.85 10.38
CA LEU A 87 6.16 33.99 11.84
C LEU A 87 4.81 34.22 12.51
N LYS A 88 3.76 34.56 11.75
CA LYS A 88 2.37 34.41 12.18
C LYS A 88 2.17 32.96 12.58
N ARG A 89 2.32 32.73 13.87
CA ARG A 89 2.15 31.45 14.54
C ARG A 89 0.69 31.08 14.35
N VAL A 90 0.39 30.43 13.24
CA VAL A 90 -0.70 29.46 13.25
C VAL A 90 -0.27 28.51 14.35
N GLU A 91 -0.95 28.56 15.49
CA GLU A 91 -0.98 27.44 16.41
C GLU A 91 -1.55 26.26 15.60
N LYS A 92 -0.71 25.69 14.73
CA LYS A 92 -0.78 24.28 14.46
C LYS A 92 -0.56 23.72 15.84
N GLN A 93 -1.67 23.32 16.47
CA GLN A 93 -1.67 22.18 17.35
C GLN A 93 -0.78 21.17 16.65
N SER A 94 0.47 21.12 17.09
CA SER A 94 1.39 20.06 16.76
C SER A 94 0.91 18.87 17.56
N SER A 95 -0.31 18.42 17.30
CA SER A 95 -0.56 17.01 17.35
C SER A 95 0.34 16.45 16.26
N GLN A 96 1.47 15.86 16.68
CA GLN A 96 1.77 14.52 16.17
C GLN A 96 0.42 13.87 15.87
N PRO A 97 0.10 13.48 14.63
CA PRO A 97 -1.24 13.04 14.29
C PRO A 97 -1.55 11.81 15.13
N ASN A 98 -2.09 12.06 16.33
CA ASN A 98 -2.58 11.04 17.22
C ASN A 98 -3.84 10.60 16.51
N PRO A 99 -3.88 9.37 15.98
CA PRO A 99 -5.01 8.88 15.19
C PRO A 99 -6.35 8.92 15.96
N ALA A 100 -6.31 9.21 17.26
CA ALA A 100 -7.44 9.32 18.16
C ALA A 100 -8.29 10.60 17.99
N PHE A 101 -7.76 11.70 17.44
CA PHE A 101 -8.48 12.98 17.45
C PHE A 101 -9.15 13.38 16.12
N ASP A 102 -8.82 12.72 15.01
CA ASP A 102 -9.48 12.96 13.73
C ASP A 102 -9.95 11.65 13.09
N PRO A 103 -11.17 11.18 13.42
CA PRO A 103 -11.75 9.94 12.91
C PRO A 103 -11.75 9.86 11.37
N SER A 104 -11.76 11.02 10.69
CA SER A 104 -11.77 11.11 9.24
C SER A 104 -10.45 10.65 8.60
N MET A 105 -9.30 11.12 9.11
CA MET A 105 -7.97 10.79 8.58
C MET A 105 -7.59 9.33 8.83
N MET A 106 -7.92 8.79 10.00
CA MET A 106 -7.72 7.38 10.32
C MET A 106 -8.58 6.50 9.41
N THR A 107 -9.84 6.87 9.19
CA THR A 107 -10.75 6.15 8.29
C THR A 107 -10.22 6.11 6.87
N GLU A 108 -9.55 7.16 6.39
CA GLU A 108 -9.04 7.21 5.02
C GLU A 108 -7.77 6.39 4.82
N MET A 109 -6.87 6.40 5.79
CA MET A 109 -5.70 5.50 5.79
C MET A 109 -6.12 4.03 5.90
N LEU A 110 -7.07 3.75 6.80
CA LEU A 110 -7.63 2.41 6.96
C LEU A 110 -8.37 1.96 5.70
N LYS A 111 -9.18 2.83 5.07
CA LYS A 111 -9.84 2.52 3.79
C LYS A 111 -8.82 2.15 2.71
N GLY A 112 -7.73 2.92 2.58
CA GLY A 112 -6.66 2.59 1.63
C GLY A 112 -6.03 1.22 1.87
N ASN A 113 -5.68 0.91 3.12
CA ASN A 113 -5.08 -0.37 3.50
C ASN A 113 -6.08 -1.54 3.40
N MET A 114 -7.34 -1.33 3.78
CA MET A 114 -8.41 -2.33 3.72
C MET A 114 -8.79 -2.67 2.28
N LEU A 115 -8.87 -1.69 1.38
CA LEU A 115 -9.12 -1.93 -0.05
C LEU A 115 -8.02 -2.80 -0.69
N ASN A 116 -6.82 -2.81 -0.12
CA ASN A 116 -5.73 -3.66 -0.56
C ASN A 116 -5.76 -5.06 0.08
N MET A 117 -6.09 -5.13 1.37
CA MET A 117 -6.04 -6.37 2.15
C MET A 117 -7.26 -7.28 1.93
N ILE A 118 -8.47 -6.71 1.89
CA ILE A 118 -9.72 -7.48 1.83
C ILE A 118 -9.78 -8.38 0.59
N PRO A 119 -9.47 -7.89 -0.63
CA PRO A 119 -9.52 -8.74 -1.82
C PRO A 119 -8.54 -9.91 -1.72
N MET A 120 -7.32 -9.67 -1.18
CA MET A 120 -6.29 -10.69 -1.07
C MET A 120 -6.69 -11.83 -0.12
N ILE A 121 -7.24 -11.49 1.05
CA ILE A 121 -7.70 -12.50 2.02
C ILE A 121 -8.90 -13.27 1.48
N PHE A 122 -9.86 -12.58 0.85
CA PHE A 122 -11.07 -13.21 0.35
C PHE A 122 -10.76 -14.23 -0.77
N ILE A 123 -9.92 -13.85 -1.74
CA ILE A 123 -9.54 -14.74 -2.83
C ILE A 123 -8.65 -15.88 -2.33
N GLY A 124 -7.70 -15.59 -1.43
CA GLY A 124 -6.86 -16.62 -0.82
C GLY A 124 -7.68 -17.66 -0.04
N GLY A 125 -8.71 -17.22 0.68
CA GLY A 125 -9.67 -18.09 1.35
C GLY A 125 -10.52 -18.91 0.37
N TRP A 126 -11.02 -18.28 -0.70
CA TRP A 126 -11.79 -18.96 -1.74
C TRP A 126 -10.96 -20.03 -2.48
N ILE A 127 -9.71 -19.72 -2.84
CA ILE A 127 -8.77 -20.68 -3.45
C ILE A 127 -8.47 -21.81 -2.48
N ASN A 128 -8.29 -21.52 -1.19
CA ASN A 128 -8.09 -22.56 -0.18
C ASN A 128 -9.29 -23.50 -0.10
N TRP A 129 -10.51 -22.96 -0.15
CA TRP A 129 -11.74 -23.76 -0.11
C TRP A 129 -11.93 -24.60 -1.38
N THR A 130 -11.80 -24.00 -2.57
CA THR A 130 -12.04 -24.67 -3.87
C THR A 130 -10.92 -25.62 -4.29
N PHE A 131 -9.67 -25.31 -3.96
CA PHE A 131 -8.49 -26.07 -4.37
C PHE A 131 -7.71 -26.63 -3.15
N SER A 132 -8.43 -27.23 -2.21
CA SER A 132 -7.87 -27.98 -1.07
C SER A 132 -7.69 -29.47 -1.39
N GLY A 133 -6.89 -30.18 -0.59
CA GLY A 133 -6.76 -31.64 -0.64
C GLY A 133 -5.61 -32.19 -1.48
N PHE A 134 -4.84 -31.34 -2.16
CA PHE A 134 -3.72 -31.76 -3.01
C PHE A 134 -2.54 -30.78 -2.96
N VAL A 135 -1.39 -31.25 -3.43
CA VAL A 135 -0.15 -30.48 -3.56
C VAL A 135 -0.06 -29.89 -4.97
N THR A 136 0.36 -28.63 -5.06
CA THR A 136 0.28 -27.86 -6.30
C THR A 136 1.63 -27.77 -7.02
N THR A 137 2.69 -27.38 -6.31
CA THR A 137 4.06 -27.35 -6.88
C THR A 137 5.11 -27.50 -5.81
N LYS A 138 6.34 -27.73 -6.27
CA LYS A 138 7.56 -27.71 -5.47
C LYS A 138 8.32 -26.43 -5.75
N VAL A 139 8.64 -25.71 -4.69
CA VAL A 139 9.45 -24.50 -4.73
C VAL A 139 10.94 -24.90 -4.84
N PRO A 140 11.77 -24.23 -5.68
CA PRO A 140 13.15 -24.66 -5.94
C PRO A 140 14.15 -24.31 -4.82
N PHE A 141 13.69 -23.83 -3.68
CA PHE A 141 14.52 -23.47 -2.52
C PHE A 141 14.02 -24.16 -1.24
N PRO A 142 14.93 -24.50 -0.30
CA PRO A 142 14.55 -25.17 0.93
C PRO A 142 13.77 -24.23 1.86
N LEU A 143 12.67 -24.73 2.42
CA LEU A 143 11.82 -24.01 3.37
C LEU A 143 11.91 -24.66 4.75
N THR A 144 11.78 -23.85 5.82
CA THR A 144 11.84 -24.37 7.19
C THR A 144 10.54 -25.07 7.57
N LEU A 145 10.65 -26.11 8.41
CA LEU A 145 9.51 -26.94 8.84
C LEU A 145 8.41 -26.13 9.57
N ARG A 146 8.75 -24.97 10.15
CA ARG A 146 7.79 -24.10 10.85
C ARG A 146 6.76 -23.47 9.91
N PHE A 147 7.08 -23.31 8.62
CA PHE A 147 6.13 -22.80 7.62
C PHE A 147 5.21 -23.88 7.06
N LYS A 148 5.50 -25.17 7.32
CA LYS A 148 4.73 -26.31 6.83
C LYS A 148 3.20 -26.20 7.08
N PRO A 149 2.71 -25.93 8.31
CA PRO A 149 1.26 -25.81 8.53
C PRO A 149 0.60 -24.65 7.77
N MET A 150 1.38 -23.63 7.39
CA MET A 150 0.88 -22.52 6.57
C MET A 150 0.89 -22.86 5.08
N LEU A 151 1.94 -23.55 4.61
CA LEU A 151 2.17 -23.85 3.20
C LEU A 151 1.38 -25.05 2.67
N GLN A 152 1.08 -26.00 3.54
CA GLN A 152 0.40 -27.26 3.23
C GLN A 152 -1.00 -27.31 3.83
N ARG A 153 -1.67 -26.15 3.94
CA ARG A 153 -3.07 -26.11 4.36
C ARG A 153 -3.93 -27.01 3.46
N GLY A 154 -4.58 -27.99 4.06
CA GLY A 154 -5.43 -28.96 3.36
C GLY A 154 -4.72 -30.23 2.90
N VAL A 155 -3.46 -30.46 3.29
CA VAL A 155 -2.72 -31.72 3.02
C VAL A 155 -2.19 -32.29 4.34
N ASP A 156 -2.62 -33.50 4.71
CA ASP A 156 -2.31 -34.11 6.02
C ASP A 156 -1.06 -35.02 6.00
N LEU A 157 -0.04 -34.65 5.20
CA LEU A 157 1.18 -35.45 5.05
C LEU A 157 2.31 -34.91 5.94
N MET A 158 2.37 -35.41 7.17
CA MET A 158 3.38 -35.04 8.18
C MET A 158 4.83 -35.29 7.76
N SER A 159 5.09 -36.23 6.83
CA SER A 159 6.42 -36.57 6.33
C SER A 159 6.85 -35.80 5.07
N LEU A 160 5.93 -35.05 4.44
CA LEU A 160 6.22 -34.31 3.20
C LEU A 160 7.17 -33.13 3.45
N ASP A 161 8.10 -32.88 2.53
CA ASP A 161 9.00 -31.73 2.61
C ASP A 161 8.23 -30.40 2.51
N ALA A 162 8.66 -29.37 3.25
CA ALA A 162 8.02 -28.05 3.29
C ALA A 162 8.13 -27.27 1.97
N ALA A 163 9.00 -27.72 1.04
CA ALA A 163 9.10 -27.19 -0.31
C ALA A 163 7.87 -27.47 -1.18
N TRP A 164 7.05 -28.45 -0.83
CA TRP A 164 5.78 -28.73 -1.49
C TRP A 164 4.69 -27.82 -0.95
N VAL A 165 4.07 -27.05 -1.84
CA VAL A 165 3.10 -26.00 -1.49
C VAL A 165 1.70 -26.30 -2.01
N SER A 166 0.70 -25.84 -1.25
CA SER A 166 -0.72 -25.88 -1.61
C SER A 166 -1.12 -24.76 -2.58
N SER A 167 -2.31 -24.86 -3.16
CA SER A 167 -2.85 -23.88 -4.11
C SER A 167 -3.01 -22.50 -3.49
N ALA A 168 -3.36 -22.43 -2.20
CA ALA A 168 -3.46 -21.17 -1.47
C ALA A 168 -2.10 -20.50 -1.33
N SER A 169 -1.06 -21.27 -1.02
CA SER A 169 0.31 -20.76 -0.86
C SER A 169 0.96 -20.38 -2.18
N TRP A 170 0.49 -20.94 -3.30
CA TRP A 170 0.87 -20.47 -4.64
C TRP A 170 0.22 -19.13 -5.00
N TYR A 171 -1.01 -18.89 -4.52
CA TYR A 171 -1.72 -17.63 -4.73
C TYR A 171 -1.11 -16.46 -3.93
N PHE A 172 -0.71 -16.73 -2.68
CA PHE A 172 -0.12 -15.75 -1.76
C PHE A 172 1.29 -15.34 -2.16
#